data_AF-A0A9P8XTW6-F1
#
_entry.id   AF-A0A9P8XTW6-F1
#
_cell.length_a   1.000
_cell.length_b   1.000
_cell.length_c   1.000
_cell.angle_alpha   90.00
_cell.angle_beta   90.00
_cell.angle_gamma   90.00
#
_symmetry.space_group_name_H-M   'P 1'
#
loop_
_entity.id
_entity.type
_entity.pdbx_description
1 polymer ?
#
loop_
_entity_poly.entity_id
_entity_poly.type
_entity_poly.pdbx_seq_one_letter_code
_entity_poly.pdbx_strand_id
1 'polypeptide(L)'
;MQKCGSRILQQVRNKSKRYVPGLAEILLTRRDSAGVLPIYRLVEYARSLRLPDEIFELPLIQEMEILGMDMIAISNDMLSYLKEEVGDRNGWSDSTYSGIDSMRPESSELTQPLRF
;
A
#
# COMPACT_ATOMS: atom_id res chain seq x y z
N MET A 1 -2.90 -20.67 1.37
CA MET A 1 -1.66 -19.85 1.34
C MET A 1 -1.24 -19.59 -0.11
N GLN A 2 -0.74 -18.38 -0.39
CA GLN A 2 -0.06 -17.92 -1.63
C GLN A 2 -0.92 -17.52 -2.86
N LYS A 3 -1.33 -16.24 -2.92
CA LYS A 3 -1.83 -15.56 -4.15
C LYS A 3 -1.07 -14.27 -4.53
N CYS A 4 -0.01 -13.89 -3.81
CA CYS A 4 0.73 -12.64 -4.06
C CYS A 4 1.31 -12.55 -5.49
N GLY A 5 1.91 -13.64 -5.99
CA GLY A 5 2.60 -13.61 -7.29
C GLY A 5 1.68 -13.48 -8.51
N SER A 6 0.48 -14.06 -8.47
CA SER A 6 -0.43 -14.05 -9.64
C SER A 6 -1.00 -12.66 -9.92
N ARG A 7 -1.17 -11.85 -8.88
CA ARG A 7 -1.75 -10.49 -8.97
C ARG A 7 -0.75 -9.45 -9.44
N ILE A 8 0.52 -9.61 -9.06
CA ILE A 8 1.62 -8.82 -9.65
C ILE A 8 1.72 -9.08 -11.15
N LEU A 9 1.65 -10.35 -11.59
CA LEU A 9 1.64 -10.70 -13.01
C LEU A 9 0.43 -10.09 -13.75
N GLN A 10 -0.74 -10.10 -13.11
CA GLN A 10 -1.93 -9.46 -13.68
C GLN A 10 -1.76 -7.93 -13.80
N GLN A 11 -1.14 -7.28 -12.82
CA GLN A 11 -0.84 -5.84 -12.86
C GLN A 11 0.11 -5.51 -14.03
N VAL A 12 1.16 -6.31 -14.22
CA VAL A 12 2.09 -6.16 -15.36
C VAL A 12 1.34 -6.32 -16.68
N ARG A 13 0.47 -7.34 -16.78
CA ARG A 13 -0.34 -7.58 -17.98
C ARG A 13 -1.29 -6.43 -18.27
N ASN A 14 -1.95 -5.87 -17.25
CA ASN A 14 -2.83 -4.71 -17.39
C ASN A 14 -2.05 -3.49 -17.91
N LYS A 15 -0.84 -3.23 -17.35
CA LYS A 15 0.05 -2.16 -17.82
C LYS A 15 0.45 -2.37 -19.30
N SER A 16 0.81 -3.59 -19.70
CA SER A 16 1.17 -3.89 -21.10
C SER A 16 0.04 -3.66 -22.10
N LYS A 17 -1.21 -3.84 -21.65
CA LYS A 17 -2.41 -3.68 -22.48
C LYS A 17 -3.01 -2.28 -22.40
N ARG A 18 -2.41 -1.36 -21.63
CA ARG A 18 -3.00 -0.06 -21.27
C ARG A 18 -4.44 -0.18 -20.75
N TYR A 19 -4.72 -1.29 -20.07
CA TYR A 19 -6.03 -1.54 -19.49
C TYR A 19 -6.12 -0.82 -18.16
N VAL A 20 -7.17 0.00 -18.00
CA VAL A 20 -7.46 0.71 -16.75
C VAL A 20 -8.54 -0.08 -15.99
N PRO A 21 -8.17 -0.80 -14.93
CA PRO A 21 -9.12 -1.57 -14.12
C PRO A 21 -10.07 -0.67 -13.33
N GLY A 22 -11.22 -1.22 -12.94
CA GLY A 22 -12.14 -0.55 -12.02
C GLY A 22 -11.61 -0.52 -10.57
N LEU A 23 -12.21 0.31 -9.70
CA LEU A 23 -11.77 0.47 -8.30
C LEU A 23 -11.71 -0.87 -7.55
N ALA A 24 -12.75 -1.70 -7.65
CA ALA A 24 -12.79 -3.00 -6.98
C ALA A 24 -11.67 -3.95 -7.48
N GLU A 25 -11.35 -3.90 -8.77
CA GLU A 25 -10.27 -4.72 -9.36
C GLU A 25 -8.90 -4.23 -8.92
N ILE A 26 -8.71 -2.91 -8.78
CA ILE A 26 -7.50 -2.31 -8.22
C ILE A 26 -7.30 -2.78 -6.79
N LEU A 27 -8.32 -2.69 -5.93
CA LEU A 27 -8.24 -3.14 -4.53
C LEU A 27 -7.92 -4.63 -4.43
N LEU A 28 -8.60 -5.47 -5.22
CA LEU A 28 -8.28 -6.90 -5.27
C LEU A 28 -6.85 -7.18 -5.71
N THR A 29 -6.31 -6.39 -6.64
CA THR A 29 -4.92 -6.51 -7.09
C THR A 29 -3.96 -6.08 -5.99
N ARG A 30 -4.24 -4.93 -5.33
CA ARG A 30 -3.41 -4.33 -4.28
C ARG A 30 -3.37 -5.16 -3.00
N ARG A 31 -4.47 -5.81 -2.59
CA ARG A 31 -4.46 -6.71 -1.43
C ARG A 31 -3.39 -7.79 -1.52
N ASP A 32 -3.16 -8.30 -2.73
CA ASP A 32 -2.16 -9.33 -2.98
C ASP A 32 -0.78 -8.76 -3.37
N SER A 33 -0.70 -7.54 -3.93
CA SER A 33 0.57 -6.95 -4.42
C SER A 33 1.23 -5.93 -3.49
N ALA A 34 0.49 -5.32 -2.56
CA ALA A 34 1.00 -4.24 -1.69
C ALA A 34 1.90 -4.75 -0.56
N GLY A 35 1.96 -6.07 -0.33
CA GLY A 35 2.83 -6.66 0.71
C GLY A 35 2.42 -6.29 2.14
N VAL A 36 1.17 -5.88 2.36
CA VAL A 36 0.68 -5.43 3.68
C VAL A 36 0.36 -6.61 4.60
N LEU A 37 -0.14 -7.73 4.06
CA LEU A 37 -0.53 -8.89 4.86
C LEU A 37 0.59 -9.43 5.78
N PRO A 38 1.86 -9.56 5.33
CA PRO A 38 2.97 -9.93 6.23
C PRO A 38 3.17 -8.97 7.41
N ILE A 39 2.79 -7.69 7.29
CA ILE A 39 3.02 -6.67 8.33
C ILE A 39 2.25 -7.00 9.61
N TYR A 40 1.02 -7.53 9.52
CA TYR A 40 0.23 -7.90 10.71
C TYR A 40 0.98 -8.90 11.61
N ARG A 41 1.62 -9.91 11.01
CA ARG A 41 2.44 -10.89 11.73
C ARG A 41 3.76 -10.30 12.23
N LEU A 42 4.35 -9.34 11.51
CA LEU A 42 5.54 -8.63 11.98
C LEU A 42 5.26 -7.74 13.20
N VAL A 43 4.08 -7.11 13.27
CA VAL A 43 3.66 -6.33 14.45
C VAL A 43 3.50 -7.22 15.67
N GLU A 44 2.86 -8.39 15.51
CA GLU A 44 2.76 -9.40 16.57
C GLU A 44 4.15 -9.76 17.12
N TYR A 45 5.08 -10.12 16.24
CA TYR A 45 6.45 -10.44 16.59
C TYR A 45 7.18 -9.28 17.29
N ALA A 46 7.15 -8.08 16.71
CA ALA A 46 7.86 -6.90 17.23
C ALA A 46 7.33 -6.46 18.60
N ARG A 47 6.03 -6.69 18.86
CA ARG A 47 5.39 -6.36 20.13
C ARG A 47 5.44 -7.49 21.17
N SER A 48 6.04 -8.64 20.83
CA SER A 48 6.01 -9.86 21.65
C SER A 48 4.58 -10.25 22.06
N LEU A 49 3.61 -9.97 21.19
CA LEU A 49 2.26 -10.46 21.36
C LEU A 49 2.26 -11.96 21.03
N ARG A 50 1.53 -12.73 21.82
CA ARG A 50 1.34 -14.18 21.61
C ARG A 50 -0.14 -14.36 21.34
N LEU A 51 -0.59 -14.00 20.14
CA LEU A 51 -1.99 -14.16 19.78
C LEU A 51 -2.19 -15.62 19.34
N PRO A 52 -3.21 -16.32 19.87
CA PRO A 52 -3.59 -17.63 19.35
C PRO A 52 -3.98 -17.53 17.87
N ASP A 53 -3.63 -18.54 17.07
CA ASP A 53 -3.89 -18.51 15.63
C ASP A 53 -5.38 -18.45 15.30
N GLU A 54 -6.24 -18.97 16.18
CA GLU A 54 -7.69 -18.96 16.03
C GLU A 54 -8.26 -17.54 15.97
N ILE A 55 -7.56 -16.55 16.55
CA ILE A 55 -7.97 -15.14 16.48
C ILE A 55 -7.92 -14.63 15.04
N PHE A 56 -6.94 -15.06 14.25
CA PHE A 56 -6.82 -14.66 12.84
C PHE A 56 -7.83 -15.37 11.93
N GLU A 57 -8.45 -16.44 12.42
CA GLU A 57 -9.55 -17.13 11.75
C GLU A 57 -10.92 -16.51 12.06
N LEU A 58 -11.00 -15.57 13.02
CA LEU A 58 -12.24 -14.85 13.31
C LEU A 58 -12.63 -13.98 12.11
N PRO A 59 -13.87 -14.10 11.58
CA PRO A 59 -14.32 -13.33 10.42
C PRO A 59 -14.14 -11.81 10.59
N LEU A 60 -14.37 -11.31 11.80
CA LEU A 60 -14.19 -9.90 12.13
C LEU A 60 -12.73 -9.45 11.97
N ILE A 61 -11.77 -10.27 12.42
CA ILE A 61 -10.34 -9.94 12.31
C ILE A 61 -9.92 -9.96 10.84
N GLN A 62 -10.37 -10.94 10.06
CA GLN A 62 -10.11 -11.00 8.62
C GLN A 62 -10.68 -9.78 7.89
N GLU A 63 -11.89 -9.34 8.24
CA GLU A 63 -12.51 -8.14 7.67
C GLU A 63 -11.70 -6.88 8.04
N MET A 64 -11.26 -6.76 9.29
CA MET A 64 -10.39 -5.67 9.73
C MET A 64 -9.04 -5.65 9.00
N GLU A 65 -8.42 -6.80 8.79
CA GLU A 65 -7.18 -6.91 8.00
C GLU A 65 -7.40 -6.42 6.57
N ILE A 66 -8.47 -6.88 5.93
CA ILE A 66 -8.82 -6.47 4.56
C ILE A 66 -9.02 -4.95 4.46
N LEU A 67 -9.79 -4.37 5.39
CA LEU A 67 -10.05 -2.93 5.41
C LEU A 67 -8.78 -2.12 5.66
N GLY A 68 -7.93 -2.58 6.58
CA GLY A 68 -6.64 -1.94 6.86
C GLY A 68 -5.70 -1.99 5.65
N MET A 69 -5.66 -3.11 4.94
CA MET A 69 -4.90 -3.27 3.70
C MET A 69 -5.37 -2.31 2.61
N ASP A 70 -6.69 -2.18 2.42
CA ASP A 70 -7.26 -1.25 1.44
C ASP A 70 -6.92 0.20 1.80
N MET A 71 -7.04 0.57 3.07
CA MET A 71 -6.70 1.92 3.54
C MET A 71 -5.24 2.27 3.28
N ILE A 72 -4.31 1.35 3.58
CA ILE A 72 -2.88 1.54 3.36
C ILE A 72 -2.58 1.65 1.86
N ALA A 73 -3.17 0.78 1.04
CA ALA A 73 -2.98 0.79 -0.41
C ALA A 73 -3.47 2.09 -1.06
N ILE A 74 -4.68 2.54 -0.71
CA ILE A 74 -5.26 3.79 -1.24
C ILE A 74 -4.41 4.99 -0.80
N SER A 75 -4.00 5.02 0.48
CA SER A 75 -3.17 6.10 1.01
C SER A 75 -1.81 6.15 0.32
N ASN A 76 -1.22 4.97 0.04
CA ASN A 76 0.01 4.89 -0.72
C ASN A 76 -0.17 5.45 -2.13
N ASP A 77 -1.19 4.98 -2.86
CA ASP A 77 -1.48 5.42 -4.23
C ASP A 77 -1.72 6.95 -4.31
N MET A 78 -2.41 7.53 -3.33
CA MET A 78 -2.63 8.99 -3.27
C MET A 78 -1.32 9.76 -3.04
N LEU A 79 -0.49 9.30 -2.10
CA LEU A 79 0.75 9.98 -1.73
C LEU A 79 1.88 9.75 -2.74
N SER A 80 1.88 8.62 -3.43
CA SER A 80 2.89 8.27 -4.44
C SER A 80 2.52 8.73 -5.84
N TYR A 81 1.28 9.13 -6.10
CA TYR A 81 0.78 9.45 -7.45
C TYR A 81 1.74 10.33 -8.28
N LEU A 82 2.14 11.49 -7.74
CA LEU A 82 3.02 12.42 -8.47
C LEU A 82 4.40 11.81 -8.75
N LYS A 83 4.94 11.09 -7.77
CA LYS A 83 6.23 10.41 -7.91
C LYS A 83 6.16 9.32 -8.99
N GLU A 84 5.09 8.52 -8.99
CA GLU A 84 4.90 7.44 -9.96
C GLU A 84 4.65 7.97 -11.38
N GLU A 85 3.84 9.02 -11.53
CA GLU A 85 3.54 9.66 -12.82
C GLU A 85 4.77 10.32 -13.46
N VAL A 86 5.64 10.92 -12.64
CA VAL A 86 6.93 11.49 -13.12
C VAL A 86 7.91 10.38 -13.47
N GLY A 87 7.96 9.32 -12.65
CA GLY A 87 8.82 8.15 -12.91
C GLY A 87 8.45 7.41 -14.19
N ASP A 88 7.15 7.25 -14.46
CA ASP A 88 6.63 6.56 -15.65
C ASP A 88 6.79 7.41 -16.93
N ARG A 89 6.68 8.74 -16.86
CA ARG A 89 6.87 9.62 -18.03
C ARG A 89 8.33 9.83 -18.41
N ASN A 90 9.20 10.01 -17.42
CA ASN A 90 10.55 10.51 -17.65
C ASN A 90 11.62 9.41 -17.57
N GLY A 91 11.27 8.19 -17.17
CA GLY A 91 12.20 7.07 -16.99
C GLY A 91 13.27 7.42 -15.96
N TRP A 92 12.94 7.34 -14.66
CA TRP A 92 13.85 7.47 -13.50
C TRP A 92 15.20 8.14 -13.79
N SER A 93 15.22 9.47 -13.96
CA SER A 93 16.46 10.24 -13.93
C SER A 93 16.66 10.81 -12.52
N ASP A 94 17.87 10.70 -11.99
CA ASP A 94 18.22 11.03 -10.59
C ASP A 94 17.85 12.50 -10.20
N SER A 95 17.75 13.39 -11.19
CA SER A 95 17.41 14.81 -11.02
C SER A 95 15.93 15.10 -10.74
N THR A 96 14.99 14.18 -10.96
CA THR A 96 13.57 14.41 -10.64
C THR A 96 13.26 14.23 -9.15
N TYR A 97 14.03 13.40 -8.43
CA TYR A 97 13.80 13.16 -6.99
C TYR A 97 14.03 14.41 -6.12
N SER A 98 15.05 15.20 -6.43
CA SER A 98 15.36 16.46 -5.73
C SER A 98 14.27 17.52 -5.89
N GLY A 99 13.52 17.52 -6.99
CA GLY A 99 12.42 18.47 -7.20
C GLY A 99 11.14 18.11 -6.44
N ILE A 100 10.86 16.81 -6.28
CA ILE A 100 9.63 16.34 -5.61
C ILE A 100 9.73 16.51 -4.09
N ASP A 101 10.92 16.30 -3.51
CA ASP A 101 11.14 16.49 -2.06
C ASP A 101 11.00 17.98 -1.65
N SER A 102 11.30 18.91 -2.57
CA SER A 102 11.08 20.35 -2.37
C SER A 102 9.60 20.78 -2.44
N MET A 103 8.71 19.92 -2.95
CA MET A 103 7.26 20.17 -3.01
C MET A 103 6.50 19.47 -1.88
N ARG A 104 7.20 18.68 -1.06
CA ARG A 104 6.62 18.12 0.17
C ARG A 104 6.41 19.27 1.15
N PRO A 105 5.19 19.50 1.67
CA PRO A 105 5.01 20.47 2.74
C PRO A 105 5.92 20.07 3.91
N GLU A 106 6.62 21.04 4.51
CA GLU A 106 7.54 20.76 5.60
C GLU A 106 6.80 19.97 6.69
N SER A 107 7.44 18.91 7.18
CA SER A 107 6.92 18.04 8.23
C SER A 107 6.60 18.77 9.55
N SER A 108 6.90 20.06 9.65
CA SER A 108 6.56 20.96 10.76
C SER A 108 5.07 21.35 10.80
N GLU A 109 4.33 21.30 9.68
CA GLU A 109 2.91 21.67 9.64
C GLU A 109 1.96 20.52 10.05
N LEU A 110 2.42 19.27 10.05
CA LEU A 110 1.63 18.08 10.39
C LEU A 110 1.79 17.59 11.83
N THR A 111 2.61 18.27 12.65
CA THR A 111 2.78 17.96 14.09
C THR A 111 2.15 19.02 14.99
N GLN A 112 0.88 19.33 14.78
CA GLN A 112 0.06 19.89 15.86
C GLN A 112 -0.40 18.70 16.71
N PRO A 113 0.02 18.54 17.97
CA PRO A 113 -0.50 17.48 18.82
C PRO A 113 -2.00 17.69 19.00
N LEU A 114 -2.80 16.65 18.73
CA LEU A 114 -4.20 16.62 19.10
C LEU A 114 -4.30 16.91 20.60
N ARG A 115 -4.80 18.10 20.95
CA ARG A 115 -5.20 18.41 22.32
C ARG A 115 -6.50 17.66 22.59
N PHE A 116 -6.45 16.67 23.47
CA PHE A 116 -7.62 16.14 24.15
C PHE A 116 -8.12 17.14 25.19
#